data_AF-A0A962V491-F1
#
_entry.id   AF-A0A962V491-F1
#
_cell.length_a   1.000
_cell.length_b   1.000
_cell.length_c   1.000
_cell.angle_alpha   90.00
_cell.angle_beta   90.00
_cell.angle_gamma   90.00
#
_symmetry.space_group_name_H-M   'P 1'
#
loop_
_entity.id
_entity.type
_entity.pdbx_description
1 polymer ?
#
loop_
_entity_poly.entity_id
_entity_poly.type
_entity_poly.pdbx_seq_one_letter_code
_entity_poly.pdbx_strand_id
1 'polypeptide(L)'
;MSVQNSRWKRQKTLKKVARFALALLLTAFFLAPVYWIFITALKSPEEIFAVPAVWFPEQLHFDNFTSMFSAGELKPIFNSLLVATFSTLLALAVGTLA
;
A
#
# COMPACT_ATOMS: atom_id res chain seq x y z
N MET A 1 0.78 21.95 46.13
CA MET A 1 -0.12 21.29 45.16
C MET A 1 0.35 21.37 43.68
N SER A 2 1.57 21.81 43.36
CA SER A 2 2.05 22.00 41.97
C SER A 2 2.80 20.80 41.34
N VAL A 3 3.27 19.83 42.13
CA VAL A 3 4.14 18.74 41.64
C VAL A 3 3.35 17.55 41.04
N GLN A 4 2.11 17.34 41.48
CA GLN A 4 1.31 16.17 41.06
C GLN A 4 0.83 16.27 39.59
N ASN A 5 0.61 17.49 39.10
CA ASN A 5 0.07 17.75 37.76
C ASN A 5 1.08 17.41 36.64
N SER A 6 2.38 17.50 36.94
CA SER A 6 3.48 17.20 36.00
C SER A 6 3.55 15.70 35.65
N ARG A 7 3.45 14.81 36.64
CA ARG A 7 3.53 13.35 36.42
C ARG A 7 2.35 12.84 35.60
N TRP A 8 1.16 13.37 35.81
CA TRP A 8 -0.05 12.98 35.08
C TRP A 8 -0.02 13.45 33.61
N LYS A 9 0.42 14.69 33.36
CA LYS A 9 0.64 15.19 31.99
C LYS A 9 1.72 14.38 31.27
N ARG A 10 2.83 14.06 31.94
CA ARG A 10 3.94 13.29 31.36
C ARG A 10 3.55 11.85 31.00
N GLN A 11 2.77 11.17 31.84
CA GLN A 11 2.23 9.84 31.51
C GLN A 11 1.27 9.88 30.32
N LYS A 12 0.42 10.92 30.21
CA LYS A 12 -0.45 11.12 29.05
C LYS A 12 0.35 11.36 27.77
N THR A 13 1.40 12.19 27.83
CA THR A 13 2.29 12.43 26.69
C THR A 13 3.05 11.17 26.26
N LEU A 14 3.63 10.42 27.20
CA LEU A 14 4.32 9.16 26.90
C LEU A 14 3.40 8.13 26.24
N LYS A 15 2.17 7.97 26.76
CA LYS A 15 1.16 7.08 26.13
C LYS A 15 0.79 7.54 24.72
N LYS A 16 0.69 8.85 24.47
CA LYS A 16 0.44 9.38 23.12
C LYS A 16 1.61 9.09 22.19
N VAL A 17 2.85 9.39 22.60
CA VAL A 17 4.06 9.15 21.80
C VAL A 17 4.19 7.66 21.48
N ALA A 18 3.99 6.77 22.46
CA ALA A 18 4.04 5.33 22.25
C ALA A 18 2.97 4.85 21.23
N ARG A 19 1.75 5.39 21.29
CA ARG A 19 0.70 5.07 20.30
C ARG A 19 1.08 5.53 18.89
N PHE A 20 1.61 6.75 18.74
CA PHE A 20 2.03 7.25 17.43
C PHE A 20 3.24 6.49 16.88
N ALA A 21 4.21 6.15 17.72
CA ALA A 21 5.34 5.33 17.34
C ALA A 21 4.89 3.94 16.86
N LEU A 22 3.98 3.29 17.61
CA LEU A 22 3.40 2.01 17.20
C LEU A 22 2.63 2.13 15.88
N ALA A 23 1.81 3.17 15.72
CA ALA A 23 1.09 3.40 14.48
C ALA A 23 2.04 3.56 13.29
N LEU A 24 3.11 4.35 13.43
CA LEU A 24 4.11 4.54 12.38
C LEU A 24 4.84 3.23 12.02
N LEU A 25 5.20 2.43 13.02
CA LEU A 25 5.84 1.13 12.79
C LEU A 25 4.92 0.17 12.03
N LEU A 26 3.65 0.10 12.42
CA LEU A 26 2.65 -0.71 11.72
C LEU A 26 2.46 -0.20 10.28
N THR A 27 2.32 1.11 10.09
CA THR A 27 2.23 1.71 8.75
C THR A 27 3.43 1.36 7.88
N ALA A 28 4.66 1.49 8.40
CA ALA A 28 5.87 1.14 7.67
C ALA A 28 5.90 -0.36 7.30
N PHE A 29 5.49 -1.23 8.22
CA PHE A 29 5.39 -2.66 7.97
C PHE A 29 4.39 -3.00 6.85
N PHE A 30 3.19 -2.39 6.88
CA PHE A 30 2.18 -2.59 5.82
C PHE A 30 2.55 -1.92 4.49
N LEU A 31 3.36 -0.86 4.51
CA LEU A 31 3.87 -0.22 3.30
C LEU A 31 5.03 -0.99 2.65
N ALA A 32 5.75 -1.83 3.39
CA ALA A 32 6.86 -2.62 2.85
C ALA A 32 6.49 -3.43 1.59
N PRO A 33 5.41 -4.23 1.56
CA PRO A 33 4.99 -4.94 0.35
C PRO A 33 4.52 -4.00 -0.77
N VAL A 34 3.90 -2.86 -0.43
CA VAL A 34 3.47 -1.85 -1.42
C VAL A 34 4.68 -1.24 -2.11
N TYR A 35 5.69 -0.86 -1.34
CA TYR A 35 6.98 -0.40 -1.83
C TYR A 35 7.62 -1.46 -2.74
N TRP A 36 7.61 -2.73 -2.32
CA TRP A 36 8.20 -3.82 -3.10
C TRP A 36 7.54 -3.98 -4.47
N ILE A 37 6.20 -3.97 -4.54
CA ILE A 37 5.47 -4.06 -5.82
C ILE A 37 5.73 -2.83 -6.70
N PHE A 38 5.71 -1.64 -6.10
CA PHE A 38 5.94 -0.39 -6.82
C PHE A 38 7.33 -0.34 -7.46
N ILE A 39 8.37 -0.69 -6.69
CA ILE A 39 9.74 -0.65 -7.20
C ILE A 39 9.99 -1.77 -8.22
N THR A 40 9.35 -2.93 -8.04
CA THR A 40 9.45 -4.07 -8.97
C THR A 40 8.84 -3.73 -10.33
N ALA A 41 7.77 -2.94 -10.38
CA ALA A 41 7.19 -2.48 -11.64
C ALA A 41 8.15 -1.59 -12.48
N LEU A 42 9.17 -1.01 -11.83
CA LEU A 42 10.15 -0.12 -12.45
C LEU A 42 11.50 -0.79 -12.74
N LYS A 43 11.69 -2.06 -12.36
CA LYS A 43 12.93 -2.82 -12.54
C LYS A 43 13.01 -3.47 -13.92
N SER A 44 14.23 -3.80 -14.33
CA SER A 44 14.46 -4.73 -15.45
C SER A 44 14.15 -6.19 -15.03
N PRO A 45 13.83 -7.11 -15.96
CA PRO A 45 13.65 -8.52 -15.64
C PRO A 45 14.84 -9.12 -14.88
N GLU A 46 16.06 -8.75 -15.25
CA GLU A 46 17.30 -9.21 -14.61
C GLU A 46 17.38 -8.76 -13.15
N GLU A 47 17.02 -7.50 -12.86
CA GLU A 47 17.00 -6.95 -11.49
C GLU A 47 15.92 -7.59 -10.60
N ILE A 48 14.79 -8.02 -11.20
CA ILE A 48 13.70 -8.70 -10.47
C ILE A 48 14.15 -10.08 -9.96
N PHE A 49 14.93 -10.81 -10.76
CA PHE A 49 15.42 -12.15 -10.43
C PHE A 49 16.83 -12.17 -9.82
N ALA A 50 17.43 -11.00 -9.56
CA ALA A 50 18.76 -10.89 -9.00
C ALA A 50 18.88 -11.44 -7.56
N VAL A 51 20.04 -12.05 -7.26
CA VAL A 51 20.42 -12.50 -5.93
C VAL A 51 21.80 -11.91 -5.59
N PRO A 52 21.92 -11.02 -4.58
CA PRO A 52 20.90 -10.56 -3.65
C PRO A 52 19.83 -9.67 -4.30
N ALA A 53 18.66 -9.58 -3.67
CA ALA A 53 17.55 -8.81 -4.19
C ALA A 53 17.89 -7.30 -4.27
N VAL A 54 17.64 -6.69 -5.42
CA VAL A 54 17.88 -5.26 -5.65
C VAL A 54 16.79 -4.45 -4.94
N TRP A 55 17.16 -3.57 -4.01
CA TRP A 55 16.17 -2.74 -3.28
C TRP A 55 15.80 -1.48 -4.06
N PHE A 56 16.78 -0.87 -4.73
CA PHE A 56 16.59 0.31 -5.58
C PHE A 56 17.17 0.00 -6.96
N PRO A 57 16.38 0.19 -8.04
CA PRO A 57 16.81 -0.12 -9.39
C PRO A 57 17.92 0.83 -9.81
N GLU A 58 18.83 0.36 -10.65
CA GLU A 58 19.85 1.22 -11.24
C GLU A 58 19.25 2.18 -12.27
N GLN A 59 18.20 1.73 -12.97
CA GLN A 59 17.49 2.51 -13.99
C GLN A 59 15.98 2.33 -13.86
N LEU A 60 15.22 3.40 -14.07
CA LEU A 60 13.76 3.36 -14.00
C LEU A 60 13.17 2.94 -15.37
N HIS A 61 12.60 1.74 -15.43
CA HIS A 61 11.99 1.18 -16.63
C HIS A 61 10.48 1.50 -16.71
N PHE A 62 10.15 2.71 -17.18
CA PHE A 62 8.75 3.09 -17.44
C PHE A 62 8.14 2.36 -18.65
N ASP A 63 8.98 1.84 -19.54
CA ASP A 63 8.56 1.08 -20.72
C ASP A 63 7.79 -0.19 -20.35
N ASN A 64 7.99 -0.73 -19.14
CA ASN A 64 7.23 -1.84 -18.58
C ASN A 64 5.71 -1.57 -18.62
N PHE A 65 5.28 -0.34 -18.32
CA PHE A 65 3.88 0.03 -18.37
C PHE A 65 3.35 0.05 -19.81
N THR A 66 4.08 0.69 -20.73
CA THR A 66 3.67 0.78 -22.14
C THR A 66 3.60 -0.60 -22.79
N SER A 67 4.60 -1.45 -22.53
CA SER A 67 4.68 -2.82 -23.02
C SER A 67 3.52 -3.67 -22.50
N MET A 68 3.15 -3.52 -21.23
CA MET A 68 2.00 -4.23 -20.64
C MET A 68 0.68 -3.86 -21.34
N PHE A 69 0.44 -2.57 -21.60
CA PHE A 69 -0.78 -2.13 -22.28
C PHE A 69 -0.82 -2.54 -23.76
N SER A 70 0.32 -2.50 -24.45
CA SER A 70 0.45 -2.96 -25.83
C SER A 70 0.29 -4.48 -25.98
N ALA A 71 0.59 -5.26 -24.94
CA ALA A 71 0.46 -6.72 -24.92
C ALA A 71 -1.01 -7.21 -24.78
N GLY A 72 -1.99 -6.32 -24.68
CA GLY A 72 -3.42 -6.68 -24.68
C GLY A 72 -4.07 -6.78 -23.29
N GLU A 73 -3.39 -6.31 -22.23
CA GLU A 73 -3.87 -6.35 -20.85
C GLU A 73 -5.07 -5.41 -20.57
N LEU A 74 -5.48 -4.59 -21.53
CA LEU A 74 -6.67 -3.73 -21.41
C LEU A 74 -7.97 -4.53 -21.27
N LYS A 75 -8.07 -5.70 -21.91
CA LYS A 75 -9.29 -6.54 -21.87
C LYS A 75 -9.55 -7.09 -20.46
N PRO A 76 -8.58 -7.75 -19.79
CA PRO A 76 -8.73 -8.16 -18.39
C PRO A 76 -9.10 -7.01 -17.45
N ILE A 77 -8.44 -5.86 -17.60
CA ILE A 77 -8.73 -4.67 -16.77
C ILE A 77 -10.19 -4.24 -16.90
N PHE A 78 -10.71 -4.18 -18.13
CA PHE A 78 -12.10 -3.80 -18.38
C PHE A 78 -13.08 -4.85 -17.82
N ASN A 79 -12.78 -6.14 -17.99
CA ASN A 79 -13.61 -7.21 -17.44
C ASN A 79 -13.70 -7.12 -15.90
N SER A 80 -12.58 -6.91 -15.22
CA SER A 80 -12.55 -6.73 -13.76
C SER A 80 -13.32 -5.50 -13.32
N LEU A 81 -13.18 -4.38 -14.05
CA LEU A 81 -13.93 -3.14 -13.75
C LEU A 81 -15.44 -3.36 -13.87
N LEU A 82 -15.87 -4.04 -14.95
CA LEU A 82 -17.28 -4.36 -15.18
C LEU A 82 -17.80 -5.23 -14.05
N VAL A 83 -17.14 -6.35 -13.76
CA VAL A 83 -17.58 -7.29 -12.71
C VAL A 83 -17.63 -6.60 -11.35
N ALA A 84 -16.57 -5.88 -10.95
CA ALA A 84 -16.53 -5.18 -9.66
C ALA A 84 -17.66 -4.15 -9.51
N THR A 85 -17.95 -3.40 -10.58
CA THR A 85 -19.02 -2.40 -10.59
C THR A 85 -20.39 -3.05 -10.45
N PHE A 86 -20.69 -4.06 -11.27
CA PHE A 86 -21.98 -4.76 -11.21
C PHE A 86 -22.18 -5.47 -9.88
N SER A 87 -21.15 -6.15 -9.36
CA SER A 87 -21.20 -6.80 -8.04
C SER A 87 -21.46 -5.79 -6.92
N THR A 88 -20.83 -4.62 -6.96
CA THR A 88 -21.03 -3.57 -5.95
C THR A 88 -22.44 -2.99 -6.03
N LEU A 89 -22.94 -2.69 -7.24
CA LEU A 89 -24.30 -2.18 -7.43
C LEU A 89 -25.36 -3.17 -6.95
N LEU A 90 -25.20 -4.45 -7.28
CA LEU A 90 -26.10 -5.50 -6.83
C LEU A 90 -26.05 -5.67 -5.31
N ALA A 91 -24.86 -5.65 -4.71
CA ALA A 91 -24.69 -5.72 -3.27
C ALA A 91 -25.34 -4.53 -2.54
N LEU A 92 -25.23 -3.31 -3.09
CA LEU A 92 -25.90 -2.12 -2.56
C LEU A 92 -27.42 -2.23 -2.70
N ALA A 93 -27.92 -2.66 -3.87
CA ALA A 93 -29.35 -2.81 -4.09
C ALA A 93 -29.97 -3.81 -3.10
N VAL A 94 -29.36 -4.99 -2.95
CA VAL A 94 -29.84 -6.02 -2.01
C VAL A 94 -29.64 -5.58 -0.56
N GLY A 95 -28.45 -5.07 -0.21
CA GLY A 95 -28.08 -4.74 1.16
C GLY A 95 -28.76 -3.50 1.72
N THR A 96 -29.18 -2.56 0.87
CA THR A 96 -29.93 -1.36 1.32
C THR A 96 -31.44 -1.61 1.39
N LEU A 97 -31.94 -2.63 0.68
CA LEU A 97 -33.35 -3.07 0.74
C LEU A 97 -33.63 -4.05 1.88
N ALA A 98 -32.60 -4.59 2.54
CA ALA A 98 -32.66 -5.45 3.72
C ALA A 98 -32.64 -4.64 5.02
#